data_AF-A0A009YC79-F1
#
_entry.id   AF-A0A009YC79-F1
#
_cell.length_a   1.000
_cell.length_b   1.000
_cell.length_c   1.000
_cell.angle_alpha   90.00
_cell.angle_beta   90.00
_cell.angle_gamma   90.00
#
_symmetry.space_group_name_H-M   'P 1'
#
loop_
_entity.id
_entity.type
_entity.pdbx_description
1 polymer ?
#
loop_
_entity_poly.entity_id
_entity_poly.type
_entity_poly.pdbx_seq_one_letter_code
_entity_poly.pdbx_strand_id
1 'polypeptide(L)' 'MQQSCFQLKPAQRFTESDISEKYEISRTPIRQALYRLEQEGYVNVHFRSGWEVKPWDFKFYNELFDLRMI' A
#
# COMPACT_ATOMS: atom_id res chain seq x y z
N MET A 1 -16.55 11.58 -14.59
CA MET A 1 -15.36 10.70 -14.51
C MET A 1 -14.69 10.97 -13.18
N GLN A 2 -15.02 10.17 -12.15
CA GLN A 2 -14.64 10.42 -10.76
C GLN A 2 -13.15 10.09 -10.55
N GLN A 3 -12.48 10.99 -9.84
CA GLN A 3 -11.05 11.05 -9.59
C GLN A 3 -10.50 9.78 -8.92
N SER A 4 -9.48 9.17 -9.51
CA SER A 4 -8.64 8.18 -8.84
C SER A 4 -7.42 8.91 -8.28
N CYS A 5 -7.58 9.62 -7.17
CA CYS A 5 -6.46 10.31 -6.51
C CYS A 5 -5.58 9.27 -5.78
N PHE A 6 -4.91 8.39 -6.52
CA PHE A 6 -3.85 7.55 -5.97
C PHE A 6 -2.59 8.41 -5.84
N GLN A 7 -2.44 9.06 -4.68
CA GLN A 7 -1.33 9.98 -4.44
C GLN A 7 0.04 9.29 -4.30
N LEU A 8 0.07 7.95 -4.19
CA LEU A 8 1.28 7.14 -4.19
C LEU A 8 1.21 6.15 -5.35
N LYS A 9 2.31 6.04 -6.11
CA LYS A 9 2.40 5.14 -7.26
C LYS A 9 2.66 3.70 -6.79
N PRO A 10 2.18 2.69 -7.53
CA PRO A 10 2.62 1.31 -7.35
C PRO A 10 4.15 1.21 -7.32
N ALA A 11 4.70 0.35 -6.46
CA ALA A 11 6.14 0.18 -6.21
C ALA A 11 6.88 1.43 -5.70
N GLN A 12 6.16 2.51 -5.36
CA GLN A 12 6.78 3.68 -4.76
C GLN A 12 7.26 3.37 -3.34
N ARG A 13 8.52 3.72 -3.06
CA ARG A 13 9.10 3.68 -1.72
C ARG A 13 8.90 4.99 -0.99
N PHE A 14 8.68 4.91 0.33
CA PHE A 14 8.53 6.06 1.21
C PHE A 14 8.87 5.70 2.65
N THR A 15 9.13 6.71 3.48
CA THR A 15 9.37 6.57 4.92
C THR A 15 8.17 7.04 5.74
N GLU A 16 8.13 6.67 7.02
CA GLU A 16 7.14 7.22 7.96
C GLU A 16 7.26 8.75 8.07
N SER A 17 8.48 9.28 7.95
CA SER A 17 8.74 10.72 7.99
C SER A 17 8.13 11.42 6.78
N ASP A 18 8.25 10.84 5.57
CA ASP A 18 7.68 11.41 4.34
C ASP A 18 6.16 11.58 4.46
N ILE A 19 5.49 10.57 5.03
CA ILE A 19 4.04 10.57 5.24
C ILE A 19 3.66 11.50 6.41
N SER A 20 4.44 11.49 7.48
CA SER A 20 4.25 12.36 8.64
C SER A 20 4.30 13.84 8.25
N GLU A 21 5.27 14.23 7.42
CA GLU A 21 5.40 15.60 6.89
C GLU A 21 4.26 15.93 5.93
N LYS A 22 3.94 15.02 5.00
CA LYS A 22 2.90 15.25 4.00
C LYS A 22 1.50 15.43 4.59
N TYR A 23 1.16 14.68 5.65
CA TYR A 23 -0.16 14.73 6.26
C TYR A 23 -0.18 15.51 7.58
N GLU A 24 0.94 16.09 8.01
CA GLU A 24 1.09 16.83 9.27
C GLU A 24 0.65 16.03 10.51
N ILE A 25 0.82 14.71 10.45
CA ILE A 25 0.44 13.76 11.50
C ILE A 25 1.71 13.19 12.11
N SER A 26 1.73 12.98 13.43
CA SER A 26 2.91 12.39 14.10
C SER A 26 3.24 10.98 13.62
N ARG A 27 4.50 10.57 13.75
CA ARG A 27 4.98 9.26 13.26
C ARG A 27 4.29 8.06 13.92
N THR A 28 3.89 8.16 15.18
CA THR A 28 3.24 7.05 15.91
C THR A 28 1.93 6.58 15.26
N PRO A 29 0.92 7.43 15.03
CA PRO A 29 -0.30 7.03 14.33
C PRO A 29 -0.06 6.67 12.85
N ILE A 30 0.88 7.33 12.15
CA ILE A 30 1.26 6.93 10.78
C ILE A 30 1.78 5.49 10.76
N ARG A 31 2.70 5.15 11.66
CA ARG A 31 3.24 3.80 11.79
C ARG A 31 2.14 2.77 12.06
N GLN A 32 1.20 3.08 12.96
CA GLN A 32 0.05 2.21 13.23
C GLN A 32 -0.82 1.99 11.99
N ALA A 33 -1.10 3.05 11.23
CA ALA A 33 -1.87 2.95 9.99
C ALA A 33 -1.13 2.12 8.93
N LEU A 34 0.18 2.32 8.77
CA LEU A 34 1.00 1.57 7.80
C LEU A 34 1.06 0.08 8.14
N TYR A 35 1.16 -0.29 9.42
CA TYR A 35 1.06 -1.70 9.82
C TYR A 35 -0.30 -2.31 9.51
N ARG A 36 -1.41 -1.57 9.68
CA ARG A 36 -2.74 -2.05 9.27
C ARG A 36 -2.83 -2.25 7.75
N LEU A 37 -2.29 -1.30 6.98
CA LEU A 37 -2.26 -1.38 5.53
C LEU A 37 -1.39 -2.53 5.01
N GLU A 38 -0.34 -2.91 5.73
CA GLU A 38 0.47 -4.09 5.40
C GLU A 38 -0.27 -5.39 5.69
N GLN A 39 -0.99 -5.48 6.81
CA GLN A 39 -1.87 -6.61 7.11
C GLN A 39 -2.98 -6.78 6.07
N GLU A 40 -3.51 -5.68 5.55
CA GLU A 40 -4.51 -5.66 4.48
C GLU A 40 -3.88 -5.89 3.09
N GLY A 41 -2.54 -5.92 2.98
CA GLY A 41 -1.81 -6.24 1.75
C GLY A 41 -1.63 -5.07 0.78
N TYR A 42 -1.80 -3.83 1.20
CA TYR A 42 -1.63 -2.64 0.35
C TYR A 42 -0.19 -2.15 0.26
N VAL A 43 0.62 -2.38 1.29
CA VAL A 43 2.03 -1.96 1.36
C VAL A 43 2.90 -3.07 1.92
N ASN A 44 4.19 -3.08 1.59
CA ASN A 44 5.18 -3.96 2.20
C ASN A 44 6.11 -3.14 3.09
N VAL A 45 6.46 -3.68 4.25
CA VAL A 45 7.51 -3.13 5.12
C VAL A 45 8.86 -3.75 4.76
N HIS A 46 9.88 -2.92 4.59
CA HIS A 46 11.25 -3.35 4.35
C HIS A 46 12.14 -2.94 5.52
N PHE A 47 12.82 -3.93 6.15
CA PHE A 47 13.73 -3.66 7.25
C PHE A 47 14.78 -2.60 6.84
N ARG A 48 14.86 -1.50 7.60
CA ARG A 48 15.72 -0.32 7.35
C ARG A 48 15.50 0.45 6.04
N SER A 49 14.55 0.03 5.19
CA SER A 49 14.32 0.63 3.87
C SER A 49 12.96 1.31 3.72
N GLY A 50 12.17 1.37 4.79
CA GLY A 50 10.88 2.04 4.82
C GLY A 50 9.75 1.15 4.30
N TRP A 51 8.82 1.77 3.57
CA TRP A 51 7.59 1.17 3.09
C TRP A 51 7.53 1.23 1.56
N GLU A 52 6.83 0.28 0.95
CA GLU A 52 6.64 0.21 -0.49
C GLU A 52 5.17 -0.05 -0.81
N VAL A 53 4.57 0.71 -1.73
CA VAL A 53 3.22 0.43 -2.24
C VAL A 53 3.25 -0.87 -3.02
N LYS A 54 2.45 -1.86 -2.61
CA LYS A 54 2.39 -3.13 -3.33
C LYS A 54 1.90 -2.89 -4.77
N PRO A 55 2.60 -3.39 -5.80
CA PRO A 55 2.09 -3.30 -7.16
C PRO A 55 0.79 -4.09 -7.29
N TRP A 56 -0.12 -3.61 -8.13
CA TRP A 56 -1.35 -4.35 -8.48
C TRP A 56 -0.95 -5.69 -9.10
N ASP A 57 -1.13 -6.78 -8.36
CA ASP A 57 -0.89 -8.12 -8.87
C ASP A 57 -2.16 -8.65 -9.53
N PHE A 58 -2.24 -8.52 -10.86
CA PHE A 58 -3.30 -9.12 -11.66
C PHE A 58 -3.38 -10.65 -11.48
N LYS A 59 -2.34 -11.33 -10.96
CA LYS A 59 -2.40 -12.78 -10.73
C LYS A 59 -3.32 -13.18 -9.58
N PHE A 60 -3.49 -12.34 -8.56
CA PHE A 60 -4.37 -12.67 -7.42
C PHE A 60 -5.84 -12.81 -7.84
N TYR A 61 -6.24 -12.16 -8.93
CA TYR A 61 -7.58 -12.32 -9.50
C TYR A 61 -7.72 -13.60 -10.35
N ASN A 62 -6.66 -14.04 -11.03
CA ASN A 62 -6.74 -15.23 -11.89
C ASN A 62 -6.88 -16.53 -11.09
N GLU A 63 -6.30 -16.65 -9.90
CA GLU A 63 -6.51 -17.84 -9.04
C GLU A 63 -7.95 -17.96 -8.48
N LEU A 64 -8.73 -16.88 -8.49
CA LEU A 64 -10.15 -16.89 -8.09
C LEU A 64 -11.12 -17.02 -9.29
N PHE A 65 -10.61 -16.96 -10.53
CA PHE A 65 -11.41 -17.05 -11.75
C PHE A 65 -11.39 -18.43 -12.43
N ASP A 66 -10.69 -19.42 -11.88
CA ASP A 66 -10.77 -20.81 -12.37
C ASP A 66 -12.07 -21.55 -11.98
N LEU A 67 -12.95 -20.92 -11.19
CA LEU A 67 -14.23 -21.53 -10.74
C LEU A 67 -15.49 -21.07 -11.50
N ARG A 68 -15.36 -20.32 -12.61
CA ARG A 68 -16.53 -19.83 -13.37
C ARG A 68 -16.55 -20.15 -14.87
N MET A 69 -15.75 -21.12 -15.33
CA MET A 69 -15.85 -21.65 -16.69
C MET A 69 -16.16 -23.14 -16.72
N ILE A 70 -17.32 -23.52 -16.17
CA ILE A 70 -18.12 -24.68 -16.60
C ILE A 70 -19.59 -24.26 -16.56
#